data_AF-A0A2S2N756-F1
#
_entry.id   AF-A0A2S2N756-F1
#
_cell.length_a   1.000
_cell.length_b   1.000
_cell.length_c   1.000
_cell.angle_alpha   90.00
_cell.angle_beta   90.00
_cell.angle_gamma   90.00
#
_symmetry.space_group_name_H-M   'P 1'
#
loop_
_entity.id
_entity.type
_entity.pdbx_description
1 polymer ?
#
loop_
_entity_poly.entity_id
_entity_poly.type
_entity_poly.pdbx_seq_one_letter_code
_entity_poly.pdbx_strand_id
1 'polypeptide(L)'
;MALQVAESELHSFLSDEKSKMNEVPQNIQKRTKIVEKDEVAHLNSIDYFDPFLERNLEHSTTNGETLTHLLKASLGTGILAMPLAFQCSGLITGIFATVFVSFVCTYCSYLLVKCAHTLYRRTKVSSMSYADIAEVAFANGPEWSQKFSSLTRQSILWLLFVTYFGTCSVYTVIIASNFHQLFTYHMGYELNLRYFIAILLIPLILLSYVPNLKYLAPVSMIANLLMAAGLSITFYYMLCDVPSISKRPTVGSFEAFPTFFCITVFAMEAIGVVMPL
;
A
#
# COMPACT_ATOMS: atom_id res chain seq x y z
N MET A 1 30.64 5.55 9.89
CA MET A 1 30.98 6.91 10.35
C MET A 1 29.80 7.88 10.18
N ALA A 2 29.17 8.00 9.01
CA ALA A 2 27.94 8.81 8.85
C ALA A 2 26.71 8.26 9.62
N LEU A 3 26.61 6.94 9.77
CA LEU A 3 25.51 6.29 10.52
C LEU A 3 25.59 6.51 12.04
N GLN A 4 26.81 6.60 12.59
CA GLN A 4 27.03 6.81 14.04
C GLN A 4 26.84 8.28 14.46
N VAL A 5 27.08 9.24 13.56
CA VAL A 5 26.79 10.66 13.80
C VAL A 5 25.28 10.89 13.80
N ALA A 6 24.53 10.25 12.89
CA ALA A 6 23.07 10.34 12.87
C ALA A 6 22.40 9.72 14.11
N GLU A 7 22.96 8.62 14.64
CA GLU A 7 22.43 7.95 15.84
C GLU A 7 22.70 8.76 17.12
N SER A 8 23.85 9.44 17.20
CA SER A 8 24.20 10.34 18.31
C SER A 8 23.36 11.62 18.33
N GLU A 9 23.07 12.21 17.16
CA GLU A 9 22.18 13.37 17.02
C GLU A 9 20.74 12.99 17.41
N LEU A 10 20.26 11.83 16.96
CA LEU A 10 18.91 11.35 17.29
C LEU A 10 18.72 11.09 18.80
N HIS A 11 19.73 10.54 19.47
CA HIS A 11 19.68 10.33 20.92
C HIS A 11 19.75 11.64 21.73
N SER A 12 20.49 12.64 21.23
CA SER A 12 20.52 13.99 21.82
C SER A 12 19.15 14.66 21.73
N PHE A 13 18.52 14.62 20.55
CA PHE A 13 17.19 15.18 20.31
C PHE A 13 16.10 14.51 21.17
N LEU A 14 16.14 13.18 21.32
CA LEU A 14 15.16 12.43 22.11
C LEU A 14 15.32 12.64 23.63
N SER A 15 16.53 12.96 24.10
CA SER A 15 16.80 13.21 25.53
C SER A 15 16.27 14.59 25.98
N ASP A 16 16.41 15.60 25.12
CA ASP A 16 15.93 16.96 25.35
C ASP A 16 14.39 17.06 25.34
N GLU A 17 13.74 16.24 24.50
CA GLU A 17 12.27 16.15 24.46
C GLU A 17 11.71 15.46 25.70
N LYS A 18 12.38 14.41 26.20
CA LYS A 18 11.97 13.68 27.40
C LYS A 18 12.10 14.50 28.68
N SER A 19 13.07 15.43 28.74
CA SER A 19 13.22 16.36 29.87
C SER A 19 12.15 17.45 29.89
N LYS A 20 11.56 17.81 28.74
CA LYS A 20 10.51 18.85 28.65
C LYS A 20 9.09 18.30 28.81
N MET A 21 8.93 16.97 28.82
CA MET A 21 7.61 16.31 28.78
C MET A 21 7.17 15.70 30.12
N ASN A 22 8.00 15.81 31.18
CA ASN A 22 7.59 15.42 32.52
C ASN A 22 6.99 16.61 33.27
N GLU A 23 5.70 16.46 33.58
CA GLU A 23 4.86 17.30 34.46
C GLU A 23 4.25 18.59 33.88
N VAL A 24 3.49 18.48 32.78
CA VAL A 24 2.49 19.51 32.45
C VAL A 24 1.10 18.87 32.27
N PRO A 25 0.11 19.19 33.13
CA PRO A 25 -1.27 18.74 32.96
C PRO A 25 -1.85 19.17 31.61
N GLN A 26 -2.55 18.27 30.93
CA GLN A 26 -3.11 18.42 29.57
C GLN A 26 -3.94 19.72 29.35
N ASN A 27 -4.52 20.30 30.40
CA ASN A 27 -5.27 21.55 30.32
C ASN A 27 -4.39 22.80 30.16
N ILE A 28 -3.16 22.79 30.67
CA ILE A 28 -2.22 23.91 30.51
C ILE A 28 -1.62 23.87 29.10
N GLN A 29 -1.30 22.67 28.58
CA GLN A 29 -0.78 22.50 27.22
C GLN A 29 -1.78 22.95 26.15
N LYS A 30 -3.09 22.76 26.36
CA LYS A 30 -4.14 23.33 25.50
C LYS A 30 -4.15 24.86 25.56
N ARG A 31 -4.04 25.46 26.75
CA ARG A 31 -4.05 26.92 26.91
C ARG A 31 -2.81 27.58 26.33
N THR A 32 -1.62 27.00 26.52
CA THR A 32 -0.37 27.49 25.93
C THR A 32 -0.41 27.41 24.41
N LYS A 33 -0.94 26.32 23.83
CA LYS A 33 -1.16 26.22 22.37
C LYS A 33 -2.16 27.24 21.83
N ILE A 34 -3.16 27.65 22.61
CA ILE A 34 -4.15 28.66 22.18
C ILE A 34 -3.55 30.07 22.26
N VAL A 35 -2.78 30.39 23.29
CA VAL A 35 -2.10 31.70 23.45
C VAL A 35 -0.98 31.87 22.42
N GLU A 36 -0.20 30.82 22.17
CA GLU A 36 0.85 30.82 21.11
C GLU A 36 0.22 30.90 19.70
N LYS A 37 -0.99 30.35 19.52
CA LYS A 37 -1.76 30.44 18.27
C LYS A 37 -2.26 31.87 17.99
N ASP A 38 -2.60 32.64 19.02
CA ASP A 38 -3.05 34.03 18.84
C ASP A 38 -1.87 35.02 18.65
N GLU A 39 -0.73 34.79 19.31
CA GLU A 39 0.47 35.63 19.11
C GLU A 39 1.17 35.37 17.77
N VAL A 40 1.21 34.12 17.29
CA VAL A 40 1.84 33.78 16.00
C VAL A 40 0.93 34.14 14.81
N ALA A 41 -0.39 34.12 14.98
CA ALA A 41 -1.34 34.55 13.95
C ALA A 41 -1.29 36.06 13.67
N HIS A 42 -0.89 36.88 14.65
CA HIS A 42 -0.85 38.33 14.48
C HIS A 42 0.43 38.88 13.82
N LEU A 43 1.52 38.10 13.79
CA LEU A 43 2.83 38.55 13.30
C LEU A 43 3.16 38.16 11.85
N ASN A 44 2.48 37.19 11.26
CA ASN A 44 2.73 36.74 9.88
C ASN A 44 1.46 36.85 9.03
N SER A 45 1.31 37.97 8.33
CA SER A 45 0.29 38.21 7.29
C SER A 45 0.53 37.38 6.01
N ILE A 46 0.73 36.07 6.16
CA ILE A 46 0.66 35.08 5.10
C ILE A 46 -0.14 33.91 5.68
N ASP A 47 -1.37 33.72 5.20
CA ASP A 47 -2.23 32.56 5.52
C ASP A 47 -1.46 31.24 5.28
N TYR A 48 -0.76 30.74 6.29
CA TYR A 48 -0.10 29.44 6.24
C TYR A 48 -1.16 28.36 6.50
N PHE A 49 -1.76 27.86 5.42
CA PHE A 49 -2.66 26.71 5.46
C PHE A 49 -1.83 25.43 5.64
N ASP A 50 -1.94 24.80 6.81
CA ASP A 50 -1.34 23.50 7.07
C ASP A 50 -2.39 22.39 6.91
N PRO A 51 -2.41 21.67 5.76
CA PRO A 51 -3.43 20.68 5.46
C PRO A 51 -3.52 19.56 6.50
N PHE A 52 -2.45 19.32 7.28
CA PHE A 52 -2.43 18.26 8.30
C PHE A 52 -3.04 18.71 9.62
N LEU A 53 -2.99 20.00 9.96
CA LEU A 53 -3.55 20.54 11.21
C LEU A 53 -5.07 20.75 11.11
N GLU A 54 -5.57 21.02 9.91
CA GLU A 54 -7.01 21.18 9.64
C GLU A 54 -7.72 19.87 9.30
N ARG A 55 -6.97 18.77 9.19
CA ARG A 55 -7.53 17.43 8.96
C ARG A 55 -8.15 16.88 10.24
N ASN A 56 -9.45 17.06 10.41
CA ASN A 56 -10.22 16.40 11.49
C ASN A 56 -10.43 14.92 11.17
N LEU A 57 -9.55 14.06 11.67
CA LEU A 57 -9.74 12.60 11.64
C LEU A 57 -10.43 12.16 12.93
N GLU A 58 -11.61 11.55 12.81
CA GLU A 58 -12.33 10.99 13.95
C GLU A 58 -11.50 9.93 14.70
N HIS A 59 -10.60 9.24 13.99
CA HIS A 59 -9.64 8.26 14.52
C HIS A 59 -8.28 8.45 13.82
N SER A 60 -7.40 9.31 14.35
CA SER A 60 -6.05 9.46 13.80
C SER A 60 -5.24 8.18 14.05
N THR A 61 -4.59 7.66 13.02
CA THR A 61 -3.62 6.56 13.17
C THR A 61 -2.26 7.14 13.54
N THR A 62 -1.52 6.45 14.41
CA THR A 62 -0.12 6.78 14.72
C THR A 62 0.80 6.28 13.61
N ASN A 63 2.00 6.86 13.45
CA ASN A 63 2.96 6.48 12.40
C ASN A 63 3.25 4.96 12.36
N GLY A 64 3.27 4.30 13.52
CA GLY A 64 3.45 2.84 13.62
C GLY A 64 2.23 2.04 13.18
N GLU A 65 1.02 2.51 13.50
CA GLU A 65 -0.22 1.93 12.98
C GLU A 65 -0.32 2.13 11.48
N THR A 66 0.00 3.33 10.97
CA THR A 66 0.09 3.62 9.54
C THR A 66 1.07 2.71 8.82
N LEU A 67 2.28 2.52 9.38
CA LEU A 67 3.26 1.58 8.83
C LEU A 67 2.72 0.14 8.82
N THR A 68 2.04 -0.28 9.89
CA THR A 68 1.43 -1.61 9.97
C THR A 68 0.32 -1.77 8.94
N HIS A 69 -0.49 -0.74 8.71
CA HIS A 69 -1.52 -0.71 7.67
C HIS A 69 -0.91 -0.76 6.27
N LEU A 70 0.17 -0.02 6.02
CA LEU A 70 0.91 -0.03 4.75
C LEU A 70 1.56 -1.40 4.49
N LEU A 71 2.20 -1.98 5.50
CA LEU A 71 2.81 -3.31 5.39
C LEU A 71 1.75 -4.37 5.11
N LYS A 72 0.63 -4.35 5.83
CA LYS A 72 -0.51 -5.24 5.58
C LYS A 72 -1.08 -5.07 4.17
N ALA A 73 -1.22 -3.83 3.71
CA ALA A 73 -1.71 -3.54 2.37
C ALA A 73 -0.75 -4.03 1.27
N SER A 74 0.56 -3.96 1.52
CA SER A 74 1.60 -4.33 0.55
C SER A 74 1.89 -5.84 0.54
N LEU A 75 1.80 -6.52 1.68
CA LEU A 75 2.05 -7.96 1.82
C LEU A 75 0.77 -8.77 1.49
N GLY A 76 0.32 -8.69 0.24
CA GLY A 76 -0.82 -9.45 -0.27
C GLY A 76 -0.46 -10.84 -0.81
N THR A 77 -1.43 -11.55 -1.39
CA THR A 77 -1.19 -12.87 -2.00
C THR A 77 -0.34 -12.79 -3.28
N GLY A 78 -0.07 -11.59 -3.80
CA GLY A 78 0.84 -11.41 -4.94
C GLY A 78 2.24 -11.98 -4.69
N ILE A 79 2.69 -12.00 -3.43
CA ILE A 79 3.97 -12.61 -3.03
C ILE A 79 3.97 -14.13 -3.28
N LEU A 80 2.82 -14.81 -3.16
CA LEU A 80 2.71 -16.25 -3.43
C LEU A 80 2.88 -16.59 -4.92
N ALA A 81 2.60 -15.62 -5.81
CA ALA A 81 2.83 -15.76 -7.25
C ALA A 81 4.27 -15.40 -7.66
N MET A 82 5.05 -14.79 -6.76
CA MET A 82 6.39 -14.32 -7.07
C MET A 82 7.37 -15.44 -7.48
N PRO A 83 7.36 -16.66 -6.89
CA PRO A 83 8.20 -17.76 -7.36
C PRO A 83 7.98 -18.09 -8.85
N LEU A 84 6.74 -18.02 -9.33
CA LEU A 84 6.40 -18.20 -10.75
C LEU A 84 6.99 -17.08 -11.60
N ALA A 85 6.97 -15.84 -11.11
CA ALA A 85 7.61 -14.71 -11.79
C ALA A 85 9.12 -14.96 -11.99
N PHE A 86 9.82 -15.39 -10.94
CA PHE A 86 11.25 -15.73 -11.02
C PHE A 86 11.54 -16.95 -11.90
N GLN A 87 10.61 -17.89 -12.00
CA GLN A 87 10.71 -19.01 -12.95
C GLN A 87 10.64 -18.51 -14.41
N CYS A 88 9.82 -17.50 -14.70
CA CYS A 88 9.69 -16.91 -16.03
C CYS A 88 10.89 -16.04 -16.44
N SER A 89 11.43 -15.23 -15.52
CA SER A 89 12.53 -14.27 -15.82
C SER A 89 13.93 -14.82 -15.60
N GLY A 90 14.08 -15.91 -14.85
CA GLY A 90 15.38 -16.41 -14.38
C GLY A 90 15.85 -15.68 -13.12
N LEU A 91 16.74 -16.31 -12.35
CA LEU A 91 17.08 -15.82 -11.01
C LEU A 91 17.80 -14.46 -11.02
N ILE A 92 18.82 -14.30 -11.86
CA ILE A 92 19.65 -13.08 -11.87
C ILE A 92 18.86 -11.92 -12.45
N THR A 93 18.30 -12.12 -13.64
CA THR A 93 17.47 -11.12 -14.32
C THR A 93 16.26 -10.74 -13.46
N GLY A 94 15.61 -11.71 -12.82
CA GLY A 94 14.49 -11.47 -11.91
C GLY A 94 14.86 -10.57 -10.72
N ILE A 95 16.03 -10.78 -10.08
CA ILE A 95 16.47 -9.94 -8.95
C ILE A 95 16.66 -8.49 -9.41
N PHE A 96 17.45 -8.27 -10.47
CA PHE A 96 17.73 -6.92 -10.98
C PHE A 96 16.45 -6.21 -11.47
N ALA A 97 15.60 -6.93 -12.21
CA ALA A 97 14.36 -6.38 -12.72
C ALA A 97 13.36 -6.08 -11.58
N THR A 98 13.29 -6.92 -10.55
CA THR A 98 12.44 -6.67 -9.37
C THR A 98 12.88 -5.40 -8.62
N VAL A 99 14.20 -5.22 -8.41
CA VAL A 99 14.74 -4.00 -7.78
C VAL A 99 14.44 -2.77 -8.63
N PHE A 100 14.62 -2.87 -9.95
CA PHE A 100 14.32 -1.77 -10.86
C PHE A 100 12.82 -1.40 -10.84
N VAL A 101 11.92 -2.38 -10.94
CA VAL A 101 10.47 -2.16 -10.87
C VAL A 101 10.08 -1.54 -9.53
N SER A 102 10.62 -2.06 -8.42
CA SER A 102 10.38 -1.49 -7.09
C SER A 102 10.81 -0.02 -7.01
N PHE A 103 12.00 0.32 -7.51
CA PHE A 103 12.48 1.70 -7.54
C PHE A 103 11.55 2.62 -8.35
N VAL A 104 11.14 2.19 -9.55
CA VAL A 104 10.23 2.96 -10.41
C VAL A 104 8.87 3.15 -9.73
N CYS A 105 8.31 2.10 -9.13
CA CYS A 105 7.03 2.18 -8.42
C CYS A 105 7.12 3.11 -7.20
N THR A 106 8.17 3.00 -6.38
CA THR A 106 8.39 3.88 -5.23
C THR A 106 8.58 5.33 -5.66
N TYR A 107 9.35 5.58 -6.73
CA TYR A 107 9.54 6.92 -7.27
C TYR A 107 8.23 7.53 -7.78
N CYS A 108 7.39 6.74 -8.46
CA CYS A 108 6.07 7.15 -8.92
C CYS A 108 5.17 7.54 -7.72
N SER A 109 5.08 6.69 -6.70
CA SER A 109 4.31 6.97 -5.48
C SER A 109 4.81 8.21 -4.74
N TYR A 110 6.12 8.38 -4.62
CA TYR A 110 6.71 9.57 -4.02
C TYR A 110 6.35 10.85 -4.79
N LEU A 111 6.48 10.84 -6.12
CA LEU A 111 6.14 11.98 -6.97
C LEU A 111 4.65 12.32 -6.83
N LEU A 112 3.79 11.30 -6.82
CA LEU A 112 2.36 11.47 -6.62
C LEU A 112 2.02 12.15 -5.30
N VAL A 113 2.57 11.64 -4.19
CA VAL A 113 2.36 12.21 -2.84
C VAL A 113 2.87 13.65 -2.77
N LYS A 114 4.05 13.93 -3.34
CA LYS A 114 4.60 15.29 -3.40
C LYS A 114 3.70 16.26 -4.19
N CYS A 115 3.16 15.81 -5.32
CA CYS A 115 2.19 16.57 -6.11
C CYS A 115 0.91 16.82 -5.31
N ALA A 116 0.37 15.79 -4.64
CA ALA A 116 -0.81 15.91 -3.79
C ALA A 116 -0.62 16.94 -2.67
N HIS A 117 0.50 16.89 -1.93
CA HIS A 117 0.82 17.88 -0.89
C HIS A 117 0.92 19.31 -1.41
N THR A 118 1.53 19.48 -2.58
CA THR A 118 1.61 20.79 -3.23
C THR A 118 0.22 21.32 -3.56
N LEU A 119 -0.68 20.43 -4.01
CA LEU A 119 -2.04 20.77 -4.37
C LEU A 119 -2.91 21.10 -3.16
N TYR A 120 -2.81 20.32 -2.07
CA TYR A 120 -3.50 20.58 -0.81
C TYR A 120 -3.24 22.01 -0.30
N ARG A 121 -1.98 22.45 -0.38
CA ARG A 121 -1.59 23.82 0.02
C ARG A 121 -2.14 24.89 -0.92
N ARG A 122 -2.16 24.63 -2.23
CA ARG A 122 -2.62 25.59 -3.24
C ARG A 122 -4.13 25.77 -3.25
N THR A 123 -4.88 24.70 -3.06
CA THR A 123 -6.35 24.75 -3.09
C THR A 123 -6.98 24.93 -1.71
N LYS A 124 -6.18 24.94 -0.64
CA LYS A 124 -6.64 25.00 0.76
C LYS A 124 -7.66 23.89 1.08
N VAL A 125 -7.38 22.66 0.64
CA VAL A 125 -8.22 21.47 0.91
C VAL A 125 -7.40 20.44 1.69
N SER A 126 -7.99 19.85 2.74
CA SER A 126 -7.31 18.93 3.66
C SER A 126 -7.27 17.46 3.22
N SER A 127 -8.03 17.07 2.19
CA SER A 127 -8.02 15.73 1.60
C SER A 127 -8.61 15.74 0.18
N MET A 128 -8.04 14.92 -0.72
CA MET A 128 -8.57 14.70 -2.07
C MET A 128 -8.41 13.22 -2.42
N SER A 129 -9.34 12.67 -3.21
CA SER A 129 -9.15 11.33 -3.75
C SER A 129 -8.08 11.31 -4.85
N TYR A 130 -7.57 10.13 -5.17
CA TYR A 130 -6.60 9.95 -6.25
C TYR A 130 -7.05 10.55 -7.59
N ALA A 131 -8.35 10.41 -7.91
CA ALA A 131 -8.92 10.96 -9.14
C ALA A 131 -9.06 12.50 -9.08
N ASP A 132 -9.39 13.05 -7.91
CA ASP A 132 -9.56 14.49 -7.73
C ASP A 132 -8.21 15.22 -7.78
N ILE A 133 -7.13 14.61 -7.28
CA ILE A 133 -5.77 15.17 -7.37
C ILE A 133 -5.38 15.37 -8.83
N ALA A 134 -5.68 14.40 -9.68
CA ALA A 134 -5.36 14.50 -11.10
C ALA A 134 -6.24 15.51 -11.83
N GLU A 135 -7.54 15.58 -11.51
CA GLU A 135 -8.43 16.62 -12.05
C GLU A 135 -7.90 18.02 -11.71
N VAL A 136 -7.66 18.27 -10.42
CA VAL A 136 -7.23 19.56 -9.92
C VAL A 136 -5.81 19.89 -10.42
N ALA A 137 -4.93 18.90 -10.59
CA ALA A 137 -3.61 19.11 -11.20
C ALA A 137 -3.71 19.56 -12.67
N PHE A 138 -4.60 18.95 -13.46
CA PHE A 138 -4.81 19.33 -14.86
C PHE A 138 -5.53 20.68 -14.98
N ALA A 139 -6.48 20.98 -14.09
CA ALA A 139 -7.19 22.25 -14.02
C ALA A 139 -6.28 23.43 -13.65
N ASN A 140 -5.24 23.21 -12.83
CA ASN A 140 -4.23 24.22 -12.49
C ASN A 140 -3.01 24.20 -13.44
N GLY A 141 -3.04 23.38 -14.49
CA GLY A 141 -1.99 23.26 -15.48
C GLY A 141 -2.08 24.32 -16.60
N PRO A 142 -1.23 24.21 -17.65
CA PRO A 142 -1.29 25.08 -18.83
C PRO A 142 -2.64 24.97 -19.58
N GLU A 143 -3.04 26.00 -20.33
CA GLU A 143 -4.39 26.09 -20.96
C GLU A 143 -4.80 24.86 -21.78
N TRP A 144 -3.85 24.16 -22.40
CA TRP A 144 -4.13 22.93 -23.14
C TRP A 144 -4.52 21.76 -22.23
N SER A 145 -3.94 21.64 -21.01
CA SER A 145 -4.23 20.55 -20.08
C SER A 145 -5.55 20.76 -19.33
N GLN A 146 -5.92 22.02 -19.09
CA GLN A 146 -7.15 22.37 -18.36
C GLN A 146 -8.40 21.78 -19.02
N LYS A 147 -8.43 21.74 -20.36
CA LYS A 147 -9.54 21.17 -21.14
C LYS A 147 -9.73 19.67 -20.90
N PHE A 148 -8.67 18.96 -20.51
CA PHE A 148 -8.71 17.51 -20.26
C PHE A 148 -8.95 17.16 -18.79
N SER A 149 -9.08 18.15 -17.90
CA SER A 149 -9.22 17.94 -16.45
C SER A 149 -10.30 16.90 -16.08
N SER A 150 -11.52 17.09 -16.57
CA SER A 150 -12.63 16.16 -16.31
C SER A 150 -12.42 14.77 -16.94
N LEU A 151 -11.79 14.71 -18.12
CA LEU A 151 -11.45 13.44 -18.79
C LEU A 151 -10.43 12.64 -17.98
N THR A 152 -9.42 13.32 -17.43
CA THR A 152 -8.39 12.70 -16.58
C THR A 152 -9.01 12.05 -15.35
N ARG A 153 -9.96 12.73 -14.69
CA ARG A 153 -10.68 12.17 -13.55
C ARG A 153 -11.42 10.88 -13.92
N GLN A 154 -12.20 10.93 -14.99
CA GLN A 154 -12.98 9.77 -15.43
C GLN A 154 -12.08 8.61 -15.87
N SER A 155 -10.97 8.90 -16.55
CA SER A 155 -9.96 7.91 -16.94
C SER A 155 -9.37 7.21 -15.72
N ILE A 156 -8.99 7.95 -14.69
CA ILE A 156 -8.44 7.38 -13.46
C ILE A 156 -9.46 6.55 -12.70
N LEU A 157 -10.71 6.98 -12.61
CA LEU A 157 -11.77 6.17 -11.98
C LEU A 157 -11.99 4.86 -12.73
N TRP A 158 -11.98 4.89 -14.07
CA TRP A 158 -12.07 3.67 -14.88
C TRP A 158 -10.86 2.75 -14.68
N LEU A 159 -9.64 3.30 -14.66
CA LEU A 159 -8.43 2.52 -14.41
C LEU A 159 -8.43 1.90 -13.01
N LEU A 160 -8.80 2.67 -11.99
CA LEU A 160 -8.95 2.15 -10.62
C LEU A 160 -10.00 1.05 -10.55
N PHE A 161 -11.15 1.23 -11.20
CA PHE A 161 -12.19 0.19 -11.26
C PHE A 161 -11.67 -1.10 -11.90
N VAL A 162 -11.01 -1.02 -13.05
CA VAL A 162 -10.42 -2.18 -13.73
C VAL A 162 -9.36 -2.85 -12.86
N THR A 163 -8.48 -2.08 -12.22
CA THR A 163 -7.43 -2.61 -11.33
C THR A 163 -8.02 -3.33 -10.12
N TYR A 164 -9.01 -2.75 -9.44
CA TYR A 164 -9.64 -3.40 -8.29
C TYR A 164 -10.47 -4.62 -8.68
N PHE A 165 -11.21 -4.53 -9.78
CA PHE A 165 -11.96 -5.68 -10.32
C PHE A 165 -11.01 -6.83 -10.71
N GLY A 166 -9.90 -6.53 -11.37
CA GLY A 166 -8.86 -7.49 -11.72
C GLY A 166 -8.25 -8.14 -10.47
N THR A 167 -7.92 -7.32 -9.48
CA THR A 167 -7.37 -7.78 -8.20
C THR A 167 -8.32 -8.72 -7.47
N CYS A 168 -9.60 -8.37 -7.35
CA CYS A 168 -10.63 -9.23 -6.77
C CYS A 168 -10.78 -10.57 -7.53
N SER A 169 -10.70 -10.52 -8.85
CA SER A 169 -10.78 -11.72 -9.70
C SER A 169 -9.59 -12.65 -9.47
N VAL A 170 -8.36 -12.12 -9.46
CA VAL A 170 -7.14 -12.89 -9.20
C VAL A 170 -7.16 -13.48 -7.79
N TYR A 171 -7.55 -12.71 -6.77
CA TYR A 171 -7.71 -13.22 -5.41
C TYR A 171 -8.67 -14.41 -5.36
N THR A 172 -9.82 -14.31 -6.02
CA THR A 172 -10.81 -15.39 -6.07
C THR A 172 -10.24 -16.66 -6.71
N VAL A 173 -9.50 -16.53 -7.81
CA VAL A 173 -8.87 -17.67 -8.50
C VAL A 173 -7.76 -18.32 -7.65
N ILE A 174 -6.95 -17.52 -6.95
CA ILE A 174 -5.92 -18.02 -6.04
C ILE A 174 -6.57 -18.81 -4.91
N ILE A 175 -7.59 -18.26 -4.26
CA ILE A 175 -8.31 -18.92 -3.17
C ILE A 175 -8.96 -20.22 -3.69
N ALA A 176 -9.63 -20.18 -4.85
CA ALA A 176 -10.24 -21.35 -5.47
C ALA A 176 -9.22 -22.46 -5.77
N SER A 177 -8.05 -22.09 -6.29
CA SER A 177 -6.97 -23.04 -6.59
C SER A 177 -6.45 -23.72 -5.33
N ASN A 178 -6.29 -22.97 -4.23
CA ASN A 178 -5.87 -23.53 -2.94
C ASN A 178 -6.91 -24.51 -2.38
N PHE A 179 -8.19 -24.14 -2.40
CA PHE A 179 -9.27 -25.04 -1.97
C PHE A 179 -9.36 -26.29 -2.85
N HIS A 180 -9.18 -26.15 -4.16
CA HIS A 180 -9.16 -27.26 -5.08
C HIS A 180 -8.04 -28.26 -4.75
N GLN A 181 -6.82 -27.78 -4.50
CA GLN A 181 -5.69 -28.63 -4.10
C GLN A 181 -5.96 -29.37 -2.77
N LEU A 182 -6.50 -28.67 -1.78
CA LEU A 182 -6.86 -29.26 -0.49
C LEU A 182 -7.94 -30.35 -0.64
N PHE A 183 -8.95 -30.07 -1.46
CA PHE A 183 -10.05 -30.99 -1.71
C PHE A 183 -9.59 -32.25 -2.43
N THR A 184 -8.83 -32.11 -3.52
CA THR A 184 -8.29 -33.25 -4.28
C THR A 184 -7.42 -34.14 -3.39
N TYR A 185 -6.61 -33.54 -2.50
CA TYR A 185 -5.77 -34.29 -1.57
C TYR A 185 -6.59 -35.12 -0.56
N HIS A 186 -7.68 -34.58 -0.02
CA HIS A 186 -8.49 -35.29 0.99
C HIS A 186 -9.55 -36.24 0.42
N MET A 187 -10.17 -35.88 -0.70
CA MET A 187 -11.32 -36.60 -1.25
C MET A 187 -10.95 -37.58 -2.38
N GLY A 188 -9.75 -37.47 -2.96
CA GLY A 188 -9.23 -38.41 -3.94
C GLY A 188 -9.91 -38.39 -5.32
N TYR A 189 -10.74 -37.37 -5.60
CA TYR A 189 -11.32 -37.12 -6.93
C TYR A 189 -11.18 -35.66 -7.33
N GLU A 190 -11.01 -35.43 -8.63
CA GLU A 190 -10.81 -34.09 -9.18
C GLU A 190 -12.14 -33.47 -9.63
N LEU A 191 -12.53 -32.37 -9.00
CA LEU A 191 -13.61 -31.51 -9.46
C LEU A 191 -13.05 -30.35 -10.26
N ASN A 192 -13.79 -29.92 -11.29
CA ASN A 192 -13.38 -28.75 -12.09
C ASN A 192 -13.23 -27.49 -11.22
N LEU A 193 -12.11 -26.77 -11.38
CA LEU A 193 -11.79 -25.52 -10.67
C LEU A 193 -12.93 -24.49 -10.73
N ARG A 194 -13.69 -24.46 -11.84
CA ARG A 194 -14.82 -23.55 -12.06
C ARG A 194 -15.90 -23.67 -10.99
N TYR A 195 -16.13 -24.87 -10.45
CA TYR A 195 -17.10 -25.07 -9.37
C TYR A 195 -16.64 -24.42 -8.06
N PHE A 196 -15.34 -24.51 -7.73
CA PHE A 196 -14.77 -23.84 -6.57
C PHE A 196 -14.90 -22.32 -6.67
N ILE A 197 -14.64 -21.75 -7.86
CA ILE A 197 -14.82 -20.32 -8.12
C ILE A 197 -16.30 -19.91 -7.92
N ALA A 198 -17.24 -20.67 -8.47
CA ALA A 198 -18.67 -20.38 -8.33
C ALA A 198 -19.15 -20.45 -6.87
N ILE A 199 -18.69 -21.45 -6.11
CA ILE A 199 -19.01 -21.60 -4.69
C ILE A 199 -18.41 -20.45 -3.87
N LEU A 200 -17.17 -20.02 -4.17
CA LEU A 200 -16.51 -18.90 -3.49
C LEU A 200 -17.14 -17.54 -3.81
N LEU A 201 -17.81 -17.40 -4.96
CA LEU A 201 -18.51 -16.16 -5.30
C LEU A 201 -19.64 -15.85 -4.31
N ILE A 202 -20.34 -16.88 -3.82
CA ILE A 202 -21.47 -16.74 -2.87
C ILE A 202 -21.04 -16.03 -1.57
N PRO A 203 -20.02 -16.51 -0.82
CA PRO A 203 -19.54 -15.81 0.37
C PRO A 203 -18.90 -14.46 0.05
N LEU A 204 -18.26 -14.27 -1.11
CA LEU A 204 -17.75 -12.96 -1.53
C LEU A 204 -18.88 -11.92 -1.66
N ILE A 205 -20.00 -12.30 -2.30
CA ILE A 205 -21.19 -11.44 -2.40
C ILE A 205 -21.72 -11.14 -1.00
N LEU A 206 -21.84 -12.15 -0.14
CA LEU A 206 -22.31 -11.96 1.23
C LEU A 206 -21.42 -10.98 2.02
N LEU A 207 -20.11 -11.05 1.82
CA LEU A 207 -19.14 -10.16 2.44
C LEU A 207 -19.25 -8.71 1.92
N SER A 208 -19.63 -8.52 0.65
CA SER A 208 -19.90 -7.19 0.06
C SER A 208 -21.14 -6.51 0.65
N TYR A 209 -22.07 -7.27 1.21
CA TYR A 209 -23.26 -6.74 1.89
C TYR A 209 -23.00 -6.29 3.33
N VAL A 210 -21.80 -6.49 3.89
CA VAL A 210 -21.48 -6.07 5.26
C VAL A 210 -21.30 -4.54 5.29
N PRO A 211 -22.23 -3.77 5.89
CA PRO A 211 -22.21 -2.32 5.81
C PRO A 211 -21.18 -1.68 6.76
N ASN A 212 -20.74 -2.44 7.77
CA ASN A 212 -19.89 -1.95 8.85
C ASN A 212 -18.50 -2.63 8.81
N LEU A 213 -17.52 -1.94 8.22
CA LEU A 213 -16.13 -2.41 8.15
C LEU A 213 -15.47 -2.66 9.53
N LYS A 214 -16.04 -2.09 10.60
CA LYS A 214 -15.58 -2.32 11.98
C LYS A 214 -15.63 -3.81 12.38
N TYR A 215 -16.61 -4.57 11.91
CA TYR A 215 -16.68 -6.01 12.20
C TYR A 215 -15.61 -6.83 11.46
N LEU A 216 -15.09 -6.31 10.34
CA LEU A 216 -14.04 -6.94 9.55
C LEU A 216 -12.65 -6.73 10.15
N ALA A 217 -12.44 -5.66 10.91
CA ALA A 217 -11.13 -5.32 11.50
C ALA A 217 -10.51 -6.48 12.33
N PRO A 218 -11.19 -7.08 13.33
CA PRO A 218 -10.60 -8.17 14.12
C PRO A 218 -10.39 -9.44 13.30
N VAL A 219 -11.32 -9.80 12.41
CA VAL A 219 -11.18 -10.95 11.50
C VAL A 219 -9.96 -10.76 10.60
N SER A 220 -9.76 -9.54 10.10
CA SER A 220 -8.63 -9.20 9.25
C SER A 220 -7.31 -9.25 10.02
N MET A 221 -7.27 -8.93 11.31
CA MET A 221 -6.06 -9.11 12.12
C MET A 221 -5.66 -10.59 12.22
N ILE A 222 -6.62 -11.47 12.51
CA ILE A 222 -6.39 -12.93 12.53
C ILE A 222 -5.92 -13.41 11.16
N ALA A 223 -6.54 -12.94 10.07
CA ALA A 223 -6.16 -13.30 8.72
C ALA A 223 -4.69 -12.92 8.40
N ASN A 224 -4.20 -11.77 8.85
CA ASN A 224 -2.80 -11.38 8.63
C ASN A 224 -1.82 -12.27 9.42
N LEU A 225 -2.19 -12.69 10.64
CA LEU A 225 -1.38 -13.62 11.42
C LEU A 225 -1.29 -14.99 10.73
N LEU A 226 -2.42 -15.50 10.21
CA LEU A 226 -2.45 -16.73 9.43
C LEU A 226 -1.65 -16.60 8.12
N MET A 227 -1.74 -15.45 7.44
CA MET A 227 -0.95 -15.16 6.25
C MET A 227 0.55 -15.17 6.56
N ALA A 228 0.97 -14.50 7.65
CA ALA A 228 2.37 -14.48 8.09
C ALA A 228 2.88 -15.88 8.44
N ALA A 229 2.06 -16.71 9.11
CA ALA A 229 2.39 -18.09 9.40
C ALA A 229 2.52 -18.94 8.13
N GLY A 230 1.56 -18.84 7.20
CA GLY A 230 1.60 -19.55 5.92
C GLY A 230 2.81 -19.17 5.05
N LEU A 231 3.14 -17.88 5.02
CA LEU A 231 4.33 -17.38 4.33
C LEU A 231 5.61 -17.91 5.00
N SER A 232 5.67 -17.96 6.32
CA SER A 232 6.81 -18.49 7.08
C SER A 232 7.03 -19.98 6.81
N ILE A 233 5.96 -20.78 6.77
CA ILE A 233 6.03 -22.21 6.42
C ILE A 233 6.49 -22.38 4.97
N THR A 234 5.96 -21.57 4.06
CA THR A 234 6.37 -21.59 2.64
C THR A 234 7.85 -21.28 2.50
N PHE A 235 8.36 -20.26 3.19
CA PHE A 235 9.79 -19.94 3.21
C PHE A 235 10.63 -21.04 3.84
N TYR A 236 10.16 -21.65 4.92
CA TYR A 236 10.84 -22.79 5.55
C TYR A 236 11.05 -23.93 4.55
N TYR A 237 9.98 -24.39 3.89
CA TYR A 237 10.08 -25.45 2.87
C TYR A 237 10.85 -25.03 1.61
N MET A 238 10.81 -23.74 1.24
CA MET A 238 11.58 -23.23 0.11
C MET A 238 13.09 -23.19 0.39
N LEU A 239 13.48 -22.99 1.65
CA LEU A 239 14.87 -22.89 2.09
C LEU A 239 15.45 -24.24 2.58
N CYS A 240 14.61 -25.20 2.94
CA CYS A 240 15.02 -26.59 3.18
C CYS A 240 15.21 -27.34 1.85
N ASP A 241 16.30 -28.10 1.72
CA ASP A 241 16.64 -28.90 0.54
C ASP A 241 16.78 -28.13 -0.79
N VAL A 242 17.43 -26.95 -0.76
CA VAL A 242 17.65 -26.14 -1.97
C VAL A 242 18.56 -26.87 -2.96
N PRO A 243 18.08 -27.27 -4.16
CA PRO A 243 18.95 -27.84 -5.19
C PRO A 243 19.94 -26.79 -5.71
N SER A 244 21.06 -27.22 -6.31
CA SER A 244 22.08 -26.29 -6.78
C SER A 244 21.52 -25.22 -7.74
N ILE A 245 21.90 -23.96 -7.51
CA ILE A 245 21.47 -22.77 -8.27
C ILE A 245 21.73 -22.96 -9.78
N SER A 246 22.76 -23.73 -10.15
CA SER A 246 23.17 -24.02 -11.52
C SER A 246 22.15 -24.82 -12.34
N LYS A 247 21.17 -25.47 -11.72
CA LYS A 247 20.09 -26.18 -12.44
C LYS A 247 18.95 -25.27 -12.90
N ARG A 248 18.91 -24.02 -12.44
CA ARG A 248 17.83 -23.07 -12.78
C ARG A 248 18.31 -22.11 -13.87
N PRO A 249 17.43 -21.68 -14.79
CA PRO A 249 17.80 -20.70 -15.81
C PRO A 249 18.27 -19.41 -15.12
N THR A 250 19.54 -19.06 -15.34
CA THR A 250 20.13 -17.80 -14.83
C THR A 250 19.51 -16.59 -15.53
N VAL A 251 19.14 -16.77 -16.80
CA VAL A 251 18.44 -15.79 -17.65
C VAL A 251 17.24 -16.49 -18.29
N GLY A 252 16.04 -15.95 -18.08
CA GLY A 252 14.80 -16.42 -18.68
C GLY A 252 14.60 -15.93 -20.12
N SER A 253 13.60 -16.49 -20.80
CA SER A 253 13.22 -16.06 -22.16
C SER A 253 12.60 -14.67 -22.13
N PHE A 254 12.92 -13.83 -23.12
CA PHE A 254 12.32 -12.51 -23.27
C PHE A 254 10.80 -12.57 -23.47
N GLU A 255 10.28 -13.67 -24.03
CA GLU A 255 8.84 -13.88 -24.24
C GLU A 255 8.06 -14.01 -22.92
N ALA A 256 8.70 -14.53 -21.86
CA ALA A 256 8.08 -14.69 -20.55
C ALA A 256 8.28 -13.45 -19.64
N PHE A 257 9.04 -12.46 -20.11
CA PHE A 257 9.34 -11.25 -19.35
C PHE A 257 8.10 -10.39 -19.06
N PRO A 258 7.12 -10.21 -19.98
CA PRO A 258 5.87 -9.52 -19.68
C PRO A 258 5.08 -10.19 -18.54
N THR A 259 5.05 -11.52 -18.49
CA THR A 259 4.40 -12.27 -17.41
C THR A 259 5.08 -12.02 -16.07
N PHE A 260 6.42 -12.04 -16.04
CA PHE A 260 7.19 -11.66 -14.84
C PHE A 260 6.84 -10.23 -14.41
N PHE A 261 6.91 -9.25 -15.32
CA PHE A 261 6.67 -7.85 -15.01
C PHE A 261 5.27 -7.62 -14.43
N CYS A 262 4.24 -8.23 -15.02
CA CYS A 262 2.87 -8.13 -14.52
C CYS A 262 2.71 -8.71 -13.12
N ILE A 263 3.28 -9.90 -12.84
CA ILE A 263 3.20 -10.52 -11.50
C ILE A 263 3.96 -9.68 -10.48
N THR A 264 5.13 -9.14 -10.85
CA THR A 264 5.94 -8.31 -9.96
C THR A 264 5.26 -7.00 -9.61
N VAL A 265 4.68 -6.29 -10.59
CA VAL A 265 3.91 -5.07 -10.34
C VAL A 265 2.69 -5.38 -9.48
N PHE A 266 1.95 -6.45 -9.78
CA PHE A 266 0.81 -6.87 -8.97
C PHE A 266 1.17 -7.17 -7.50
N ALA A 267 2.35 -7.75 -7.26
CA ALA A 267 2.83 -8.03 -5.91
C ALA A 267 3.33 -6.79 -5.15
N MET A 268 3.66 -5.71 -5.85
CA MET A 268 4.18 -4.45 -5.27
C MET A 268 3.11 -3.35 -5.18
N GLU A 269 1.91 -3.59 -5.68
CA GLU A 269 0.85 -2.59 -5.76
C GLU A 269 0.26 -2.28 -4.37
N ALA A 270 0.53 -1.07 -3.87
CA ALA A 270 -0.05 -0.55 -2.62
C ALA A 270 -0.60 0.88 -2.77
N ILE A 271 -0.61 1.45 -3.98
CA ILE A 271 -0.80 2.89 -4.24
C ILE A 271 -2.18 3.37 -3.76
N GLY A 272 -3.21 2.56 -3.96
CA GLY A 272 -4.57 2.87 -3.53
C GLY A 272 -4.75 3.12 -2.03
N VAL A 273 -3.80 2.65 -1.21
CA VAL A 273 -3.85 2.72 0.26
C VAL A 273 -2.94 3.82 0.82
N VAL A 274 -2.01 4.35 0.02
CA VAL A 274 -1.05 5.39 0.45
C VAL A 274 -1.71 6.76 0.59
N MET A 275 -2.66 7.10 -0.28
CA MET A 275 -3.28 8.44 -0.29
C MET A 275 -4.19 8.74 0.91
N PRO A 276 -5.01 7.79 1.41
CA PRO A 276 -5.85 8.03 2.59
C PRO A 276 -5.09 8.01 3.93
N LEU A 277 -3.92 7.38 3.98
CA LEU A 277 -3.08 7.22 5.17
C LEU A 277 -2.17 8.43 5.40
#